data_AF-A0A2V6YQX1-F1
#
_entry.id   AF-A0A2V6YQX1-F1
#
_cell.length_a   1.000
_cell.length_b   1.000
_cell.length_c   1.000
_cell.angle_alpha   90.00
_cell.angle_beta   90.00
_cell.angle_gamma   90.00
#
_symmetry.space_group_name_H-M   'P 1'
#
loop_
_entity.id
_entity.type
_entity.pdbx_description
1 polymer ?
#
loop_
_entity_poly.entity_id
_entity_poly.type
_entity_poly.pdbx_seq_one_letter_code
_entity_poly.pdbx_strand_id
1 'polypeptide(L)' 'MCPACTACPEVVIAGDEVRIGEAGHLAVLKKDEWNLLVDLIQSAPAGPPRDSPFSCFRR' A
#
# COMPACT_ATOMS: atom_id res chain seq x y z
N MET A 1 5.48 3.15 -13.26
CA MET A 1 4.16 3.35 -13.89
C MET A 1 3.49 2.00 -14.01
N CYS A 2 2.28 1.83 -13.50
CA CYS A 2 1.62 0.52 -13.45
C CYS A 2 1.19 0.10 -14.87
N PRO A 3 1.54 -1.11 -15.35
CA PRO A 3 1.23 -1.54 -16.72
C PRO A 3 -0.25 -1.92 -16.94
N ALA A 4 -1.04 -2.06 -15.87
CA ALA A 4 -2.48 -2.34 -15.91
C ALA A 4 -3.21 -1.52 -14.83
N CYS A 5 -3.51 -0.25 -15.13
CA CYS A 5 -4.08 0.71 -14.18
C CYS A 5 -5.44 0.30 -13.60
N THR A 6 -6.14 -0.68 -14.20
CA THR A 6 -7.42 -1.21 -13.70
C THR A 6 -7.28 -2.24 -12.58
N ALA A 7 -6.05 -2.70 -12.29
CA ALA A 7 -5.77 -3.68 -11.24
C ALA A 7 -5.17 -3.03 -9.97
N CYS A 8 -4.98 -1.71 -9.97
CA CYS A 8 -4.53 -1.01 -8.77
C CYS A 8 -5.70 -0.94 -7.77
N PRO A 9 -5.48 -1.29 -6.49
CA PRO A 9 -6.51 -1.14 -5.47
C PRO A 9 -6.94 0.34 -5.38
N GLU A 10 -8.24 0.56 -5.26
CA GLU A 10 -8.81 1.90 -5.18
C GLU A 10 -8.55 2.49 -3.78
N VAL A 11 -8.20 3.77 -3.73
CA VAL A 11 -8.09 4.53 -2.48
C VAL A 11 -9.14 5.64 -2.50
N VAL A 12 -10.14 5.54 -1.62
CA VAL A 12 -11.24 6.50 -1.52
C VAL A 12 -11.19 7.17 -0.15
N ILE A 13 -11.14 8.50 -0.13
CA ILE A 13 -11.23 9.30 1.09
C ILE A 13 -12.69 9.74 1.24
N ALA A 14 -13.37 9.25 2.26
CA ALA A 14 -14.77 9.54 2.54
C ALA A 14 -14.89 10.16 3.95
N GLY A 15 -14.89 11.49 4.01
CA GLY A 15 -14.91 12.22 5.28
C GLY A 15 -13.64 11.95 6.08
N ASP A 16 -13.79 11.33 7.26
CA ASP A 16 -12.69 10.98 8.16
C ASP A 16 -12.17 9.54 7.97
N GLU A 17 -12.70 8.83 6.99
CA GLU A 17 -12.28 7.46 6.66
C GLU A 17 -11.53 7.41 5.33
N VAL A 18 -10.53 6.54 5.26
CA VAL A 18 -9.81 6.15 4.06
C VAL A 18 -10.07 4.68 3.79
N ARG A 19 -10.58 4.38 2.61
CA ARG A 19 -10.93 3.03 2.15
C ARG A 19 -9.94 2.60 1.08
N ILE A 20 -9.33 1.43 1.24
CA ILE A 20 -8.28 0.91 0.37
C ILE A 20 -8.62 -0.51 -0.04
N GLY A 21 -8.61 -0.79 -1.33
CA GLY A 21 -8.74 -2.15 -1.86
C GLY A 21 -9.97 -2.35 -2.73
N GLU A 22 -10.41 -3.61 -2.80
CA GLU A 22 -11.51 -4.07 -3.64
C GLU A 22 -12.52 -4.91 -2.84
N ALA A 23 -13.66 -5.25 -3.44
CA ALA A 23 -14.69 -6.05 -2.79
C ALA A 23 -14.13 -7.40 -2.32
N GLY A 24 -14.27 -7.69 -1.02
CA GLY A 24 -13.70 -8.87 -0.35
C GLY A 24 -12.34 -8.63 0.32
N HIS A 25 -11.60 -7.59 -0.07
CA HIS A 25 -10.28 -7.22 0.47
C HIS A 25 -10.23 -5.71 0.73
N LEU A 26 -11.24 -5.17 1.41
CA LEU A 26 -11.37 -3.75 1.70
C LEU A 26 -10.87 -3.44 3.11
N ALA A 27 -9.87 -2.58 3.23
CA ALA A 27 -9.45 -1.99 4.50
C ALA A 27 -10.09 -0.60 4.65
N VAL A 28 -10.67 -0.33 5.82
CA VAL A 28 -11.20 0.99 6.19
C VAL A 28 -10.41 1.48 7.38
N LEU A 29 -9.76 2.63 7.22
CA LEU A 29 -8.91 3.26 8.23
C LEU A 29 -9.45 4.64 8.57
N LYS A 30 -9.32 5.08 9.81
CA LYS A 30 -9.47 6.50 10.11
C LYS A 30 -8.31 7.30 9.53
N LYS A 31 -8.51 8.60 9.34
CA LYS A 31 -7.49 9.51 8.81
C LYS A 31 -6.16 9.45 9.57
N ASP A 32 -6.20 9.39 10.90
CA ASP A 32 -4.98 9.31 11.72
C ASP A 32 -4.25 7.96 11.56
N GLU A 33 -5.00 6.87 11.44
CA GLU A 33 -4.46 5.53 11.20
C GLU A 33 -3.86 5.41 9.80
N TRP A 34 -4.50 6.03 8.81
CA TRP A 34 -3.97 6.17 7.46
C TRP A 34 -2.65 6.95 7.44
N ASN A 35 -2.57 8.07 8.15
CA ASN A 35 -1.34 8.87 8.21
C ASN A 35 -0.20 8.06 8.85
N LEU A 36 -0.46 7.35 9.95
CA LEU A 36 0.52 6.47 10.57
C LEU A 36 0.99 5.37 9.61
N LEU A 37 0.08 4.75 8.86
CA LEU A 37 0.42 3.74 7.85
C LEU A 37 1.32 4.34 6.75
N VAL A 38 1.00 5.53 6.25
CA VAL A 38 1.80 6.23 5.25
C VAL A 38 3.21 6.53 5.77
N ASP A 39 3.32 7.02 7.00
CA ASP A 39 4.61 7.32 7.64
C ASP A 39 5.48 6.08 7.78
N LEU A 40 4.89 4.94 8.16
CA LEU A 40 5.59 3.66 8.26
C LEU A 40 6.07 3.15 6.89
N ILE A 41 5.25 3.32 5.84
CA ILE A 41 5.64 2.92 4.47
C ILE A 41 6.76 3.80 3.94
N GLN A 42 6.71 5.11 4.20
CA GLN A 42 7.72 6.06 3.71
C GLN A 42 9.03 6.00 4.49
N SER A 43 8.97 5.68 5.78
CA SER A 43 10.16 5.45 6.60
C SER A 43 10.81 4.09 6.36
N ALA A 44 10.10 3.16 5.71
CA ALA A 44 10.68 1.88 5.34
C ALA A 44 11.80 2.07 4.30
N PRO A 45 12.94 1.39 4.46
CA PRO A 45 13.95 1.35 3.41
C PRO A 45 13.33 0.80 2.13
N ALA A 46 13.70 1.37 0.98
CA ALA A 46 13.19 1.00 -0.34
C ALA A 46 13.55 -0.46 -0.68
N GLY A 47 12.79 -1.41 -0.15
CA GLY A 47 13.01 -2.84 -0.29
C GLY A 47 14.26 -3.36 0.43
N PRO A 48 14.46 -4.68 0.42
CA PRO A 48 15.72 -5.27 0.84
C PRO A 48 16.85 -4.77 -0.08
N PRO A 49 18.10 -4.63 0.42
CA PRO A 49 19.24 -4.26 -0.41
C PRO A 49 19.32 -5.17 -1.65
N ARG A 50 19.81 -4.63 -2.77
CA ARG A 50 19.87 -5.34 -4.08
C ARG A 50 20.58 -6.69 -4.00
N ASP A 51 21.39 -6.89 -2.98
CA ASP A 51 22.19 -8.09 -2.73
C ASP A 51 21.52 -9.09 -1.77
N SER A 52 20.26 -8.87 -1.41
CA SER A 52 19.52 -9.75 -0.51
C SER A 52 19.25 -11.11 -1.15
N PRO A 53 19.48 -12.23 -0.44
CA PRO A 53 19.17 -13.58 -0.94
C PRO A 53 17.66 -13.80 -1.18
N PHE A 54 16.79 -12.92 -0.66
CA PHE A 54 15.35 -12.95 -0.89
C PHE A 54 14.90 -12.21 -2.16
N SER A 55 15.82 -11.57 -2.90
CA SER A 55 15.54 -10.85 -4.15
C SER A 55 15.04 -11.76 -5.29
N CYS A 56 15.41 -13.05 -5.27
CA CYS A 56 15.02 -14.03 -6.30
C CYS A 56 13.58 -14.56 -6.17
N PHE A 57 12.86 -14.26 -5.08
CA PHE A 57 11.54 -14.85 -4.80
C PHE A 57 10.34 -13.99 -5.25
N ARG A 58 10.57 -12.84 -5.91
CA ARG A 58 9.51 -12.16 -6.68
C ARG A 58 9.48 -12.71 -8.11
N ARG A 59 8.81 -13.84 -8.29
CA ARG A 59 8.40 -14.35 -9.61
C ARG A 59 6.97 -13.88 -9.91
#